data_AF-A0A811Q3D8-F1
#
_entry.id   AF-A0A811Q3D8-F1
#
_cell.length_a   1.000
_cell.length_b   1.000
_cell.length_c   1.000
_cell.angle_alpha   90.00
_cell.angle_beta   90.00
_cell.angle_gamma   90.00
#
_symmetry.space_group_name_H-M   'P 1'
#
loop_
_entity.id
_entity.type
_entity.pdbx_description
1 polymer ?
#
loop_
_entity_poly.entity_id
_entity_poly.type
_entity_poly.pdbx_seq_one_letter_code
_entity_poly.pdbx_strand_id
1 'polypeptide(L)'
;MFSGWIWPPPRVLLRLPNRVRTDNFMISSGEDGSRLSLVHADGYQLSIWHLPTTSIDTNDWLLVHDKIHVREACSRLEHVLVMAVDDRLEFVFLWLRSSAVLMHMHLPSRSEKVYNELNVRDGYFLDINPFMMVWPPIFPALREQDSLEE
;
A
#
# COMPACT_ATOMS: atom_id res chain seq x y z
N MET A 1 44.40 11.01 22.32
CA MET A 1 43.12 10.81 23.03
C MET A 1 42.07 11.65 22.31
N PHE A 2 41.25 11.05 21.44
CA PHE A 2 39.95 11.59 21.00
C PHE A 2 39.20 10.42 20.37
N SER A 3 38.34 9.77 21.14
CA SER A 3 37.34 8.82 20.65
C SER A 3 36.15 9.63 20.16
N GLY A 4 36.00 9.75 18.84
CA GLY A 4 34.79 10.29 18.22
C GLY A 4 33.68 9.27 18.30
N TRP A 5 32.69 9.50 19.16
CA TRP A 5 31.49 8.68 19.23
C TRP A 5 30.59 9.03 18.04
N ILE A 6 30.45 8.10 17.10
CA ILE A 6 29.36 8.13 16.11
C ILE A 6 28.12 7.67 16.86
N TRP A 7 27.31 8.63 17.34
CA TRP A 7 25.95 8.33 17.78
C TRP A 7 25.15 7.78 16.60
N PRO A 8 24.35 6.72 16.76
CA PRO A 8 23.42 6.32 15.71
C PRO A 8 22.40 7.45 15.51
N PRO A 9 21.90 7.65 14.27
CA PRO A 9 20.83 8.62 14.04
C PRO A 9 19.63 8.30 14.94
N PRO A 10 18.89 9.31 15.42
CA PRO A 10 17.74 9.08 16.27
C PRO A 10 16.75 8.15 15.56
N ARG A 11 16.41 7.03 16.21
CA ARG A 11 15.33 6.15 15.77
C ARG A 11 14.03 6.88 16.03
N VAL A 12 13.42 7.45 14.99
CA VAL A 12 12.07 8.00 15.09
C VAL A 12 11.11 6.82 15.19
N LEU A 13 10.48 6.67 16.36
CA LEU A 13 9.45 5.66 16.59
C LEU A 13 8.11 6.24 16.15
N LEU A 14 7.63 5.86 14.98
CA LEU A 14 6.28 6.19 14.54
C LEU A 14 5.27 5.40 15.37
N ARG A 15 4.49 6.10 16.19
CA ARG A 15 3.37 5.49 16.92
C ARG A 15 2.18 5.36 15.96
N LEU A 16 1.47 4.24 16.02
CA LEU A 16 0.26 4.03 15.23
C LEU A 16 -0.97 4.61 15.96
N PRO A 17 -2.07 4.93 15.26
CA PRO A 17 -3.33 5.29 15.91
C PRO A 17 -3.79 4.17 16.85
N ASN A 18 -4.34 4.52 18.02
CA ASN A 18 -4.80 3.55 19.05
C ASN A 18 -5.85 2.52 18.55
N ARG A 19 -6.50 2.80 17.41
CA ARG A 19 -7.50 1.93 16.79
C ARG A 19 -6.91 0.88 15.85
N VAL A 20 -5.65 1.02 15.44
CA VAL A 20 -4.94 0.03 14.63
C VAL A 20 -4.48 -1.11 15.55
N ARG A 21 -5.12 -2.28 15.40
CA ARG A 21 -4.94 -3.42 16.33
C ARG A 21 -4.20 -4.61 15.71
N THR A 22 -4.08 -4.63 14.39
CA THR A 22 -3.46 -5.72 13.63
C THR A 22 -2.34 -5.16 12.76
N ASP A 23 -1.53 -6.03 12.18
CA ASP A 23 -0.52 -5.74 11.17
C ASP A 23 -1.11 -5.56 9.76
N ASN A 24 -2.43 -5.66 9.63
CA ASN A 24 -3.15 -5.51 8.37
C ASN A 24 -3.34 -4.04 8.00
N PHE A 25 -2.22 -3.33 7.83
CA PHE A 25 -2.19 -1.95 7.40
C PHE A 25 -1.04 -1.69 6.44
N MET A 26 -1.19 -0.65 5.64
CA MET A 26 -0.11 -0.08 4.85
C MET A 26 0.04 1.40 5.14
N ILE A 27 1.29 1.87 5.10
CA ILE A 27 1.64 3.28 5.24
C ILE A 27 2.15 3.77 3.90
N SER A 28 1.72 4.96 3.51
CA SER A 28 2.19 5.64 2.31
C SER A 28 2.53 7.09 2.62
N SER A 29 3.61 7.56 2.00
CA SER A 29 3.95 8.99 1.99
C SER A 29 3.22 9.63 0.83
N GLY A 30 2.58 10.77 1.08
CA GLY A 30 2.09 11.64 0.03
C GLY A 30 3.21 12.05 -0.92
N GLU A 31 2.84 12.35 -2.16
CA GLU A 31 3.73 12.70 -3.27
C GLU A 31 4.73 13.83 -2.92
N ASP A 32 4.30 14.80 -2.12
CA ASP A 32 5.12 15.93 -1.65
C ASP A 32 5.89 15.65 -0.35
N GLY A 33 5.74 14.47 0.23
CA GLY A 33 6.33 14.08 1.51
C GLY A 33 5.77 14.84 2.71
N SER A 34 4.72 15.65 2.55
CA SER A 34 4.17 16.49 3.63
C SER A 34 3.22 15.74 4.57
N ARG A 35 2.82 14.52 4.18
CA ARG A 35 1.79 13.73 4.86
C ARG A 35 2.10 12.25 4.78
N LEU A 36 2.09 11.56 5.91
CA LEU A 36 1.95 10.12 5.98
C LEU A 36 0.47 9.76 6.03
N SER A 37 0.13 8.65 5.39
CA SER A 37 -1.20 8.10 5.45
C SER A 37 -1.15 6.64 5.82
N LEU A 38 -2.12 6.19 6.61
CA LEU A 38 -2.24 4.82 7.06
C LEU A 38 -3.60 4.30 6.65
N VAL A 39 -3.63 3.16 5.96
CA VAL A 39 -4.83 2.40 5.66
C VAL A 39 -4.80 1.11 6.47
N HIS A 40 -5.76 0.92 7.35
CA HIS A 40 -5.91 -0.30 8.16
C HIS A 40 -7.17 -1.04 7.75
N ALA A 41 -7.10 -2.36 7.75
CA ALA A 41 -8.26 -3.22 7.58
C ALA A 41 -8.58 -4.00 8.86
N ASP A 42 -9.86 -3.94 9.25
CA ASP A 42 -10.45 -4.74 10.32
C ASP A 42 -11.64 -5.51 9.76
N GLY A 43 -11.50 -6.83 9.64
CA GLY A 43 -12.47 -7.67 8.92
C GLY A 43 -12.58 -7.26 7.45
N TYR A 44 -13.77 -6.79 7.03
CA TYR A 44 -14.09 -6.30 5.68
C TYR A 44 -14.21 -4.76 5.63
N GLN A 45 -13.71 -4.07 6.65
CA GLN A 45 -13.81 -2.61 6.78
C GLN A 45 -12.41 -1.97 6.72
N LEU A 46 -12.31 -0.83 6.04
CA LEU A 46 -11.11 -0.02 5.97
C LEU A 46 -11.28 1.26 6.79
N SER A 47 -10.23 1.66 7.50
CA SER A 47 -10.12 2.98 8.11
C SER A 47 -8.82 3.65 7.65
N ILE A 48 -8.86 4.97 7.48
CA ILE A 48 -7.79 5.75 6.85
C ILE A 48 -7.46 6.95 7.74
N TRP A 49 -6.17 7.10 8.07
CA TRP A 49 -5.65 8.23 8.84
C TRP A 49 -4.60 9.00 8.06
N HIS A 50 -4.44 10.27 8.41
CA HIS A 50 -3.36 11.13 7.96
C HIS A 50 -2.55 11.66 9.14
N LEU A 51 -1.26 11.78 8.94
CA LEU A 51 -0.32 12.43 9.85
C LEU A 51 0.53 13.42 9.05
N PRO A 52 0.45 14.73 9.33
CA PRO A 52 1.39 15.69 8.76
C PRO A 52 2.83 15.33 9.14
N THR A 53 3.76 15.31 8.20
CA THR A 53 5.17 15.00 8.49
C THR A 53 5.88 16.12 9.22
N THR A 54 5.27 17.31 9.29
CA THR A 54 5.75 18.44 10.10
C THR A 54 5.48 18.26 11.60
N SER A 55 4.62 17.30 11.99
CA SER A 55 4.21 17.05 13.38
C SER A 55 4.88 15.79 13.95
N ILE A 56 6.21 15.69 13.81
CA ILE A 56 7.01 14.50 14.17
C ILE A 56 6.82 14.10 15.65
N ASP A 57 6.46 15.05 16.52
CA ASP A 57 6.45 14.85 17.97
C ASP A 57 5.06 14.54 18.57
N THR A 58 3.96 14.67 17.83
CA THR A 58 2.62 14.71 18.45
C THR A 58 1.73 13.49 18.22
N ASN A 59 2.09 12.54 17.34
CA ASN A 59 1.25 11.36 17.05
C ASN A 59 -0.22 11.74 16.72
N ASP A 60 -0.41 12.89 16.08
CA ASP A 60 -1.71 13.52 15.80
C ASP A 60 -2.35 12.92 14.55
N TRP A 61 -2.53 11.60 14.52
CA TRP A 61 -3.22 10.94 13.43
C TRP A 61 -4.67 11.41 13.34
N LEU A 62 -5.02 12.05 12.22
CA LEU A 62 -6.38 12.45 11.89
C LEU A 62 -7.09 11.31 11.15
N LEU A 63 -8.16 10.78 11.73
CA LEU A 63 -9.04 9.82 11.07
C LEU A 63 -9.86 10.54 9.99
N VAL A 64 -9.66 10.18 8.73
CA VAL A 64 -10.30 10.83 7.57
C VAL A 64 -11.45 9.99 7.03
N HIS A 65 -11.29 8.68 7.06
CA HIS A 65 -12.36 7.75 6.72
C HIS A 65 -12.42 6.64 7.75
N ASP A 66 -13.63 6.34 8.22
CA ASP A 66 -13.86 5.28 9.19
C ASP A 66 -14.80 4.23 8.60
N LYS A 67 -14.44 2.95 8.72
CA LYS A 67 -15.27 1.80 8.37
C LYS A 67 -15.84 1.82 6.94
N ILE A 68 -15.02 2.14 5.96
CA ILE A 68 -15.37 1.93 4.54
C ILE A 68 -15.55 0.43 4.33
N HIS A 69 -16.72 -0.01 3.88
CA HIS A 69 -16.98 -1.42 3.63
C HIS A 69 -16.41 -1.82 2.27
N VAL A 70 -15.68 -2.94 2.23
CA VAL A 70 -15.29 -3.61 0.99
C VAL A 70 -16.41 -4.58 0.63
N ARG A 71 -17.21 -4.25 -0.37
CA ARG A 71 -18.44 -4.98 -0.75
C ARG A 71 -18.12 -6.41 -1.17
N GLU A 72 -17.06 -6.61 -1.94
CA GLU A 72 -16.64 -7.95 -2.36
C GLU A 72 -16.25 -8.84 -1.16
N ALA A 73 -15.59 -8.27 -0.14
CA ALA A 73 -15.27 -9.00 1.08
C ALA A 73 -16.52 -9.27 1.92
N CYS A 74 -17.45 -8.31 2.00
CA CYS A 74 -18.73 -8.46 2.69
C CYS A 74 -19.59 -9.57 2.06
N SER A 75 -19.68 -9.64 0.73
CA SER A 75 -20.49 -10.63 0.02
C SER A 75 -19.95 -12.05 0.22
N ARG A 76 -18.63 -12.19 0.35
CA ARG A 76 -17.94 -13.46 0.61
C ARG A 76 -17.79 -13.81 2.08
N LEU A 77 -18.12 -12.87 2.99
CA LEU A 77 -17.87 -12.99 4.42
C LEU A 77 -16.39 -13.27 4.74
N GLU A 78 -15.50 -12.63 3.99
CA GLU A 78 -14.05 -12.77 4.12
C GLU A 78 -13.41 -11.52 4.73
N HIS A 79 -12.30 -11.72 5.44
CA HIS A 79 -11.46 -10.61 5.86
C HIS A 79 -10.61 -10.15 4.68
N VAL A 80 -10.45 -8.83 4.57
CA VAL A 80 -9.64 -8.22 3.54
C VAL A 80 -8.23 -7.97 4.05
N LEU A 81 -7.22 -8.24 3.23
CA LEU A 81 -5.83 -7.87 3.51
C LEU A 81 -5.44 -6.66 2.67
N VAL A 82 -4.84 -5.63 3.29
CA VAL A 82 -4.29 -4.47 2.58
C VAL A 82 -2.93 -4.86 2.00
N MET A 83 -2.85 -4.95 0.67
CA MET A 83 -1.64 -5.39 -0.02
C MET A 83 -0.77 -4.23 -0.46
N ALA A 84 -1.38 -3.15 -0.92
CA ALA A 84 -0.67 -1.95 -1.33
C ALA A 84 -1.60 -0.75 -1.32
N VAL A 85 -1.01 0.42 -1.24
CA VAL A 85 -1.67 1.72 -1.35
C VAL A 85 -0.83 2.58 -2.28
N ASP A 86 -1.47 3.44 -3.05
CA ASP A 86 -0.73 4.44 -3.83
C ASP A 86 -0.30 5.63 -2.96
N ASP A 87 0.55 6.49 -3.53
CA ASP A 87 1.05 7.72 -2.93
C ASP A 87 -0.04 8.81 -2.80
N ARG A 88 -0.94 8.87 -3.77
CA ARG A 88 -2.06 9.82 -3.79
C ARG A 88 -3.28 9.39 -2.97
N LEU A 89 -3.31 8.17 -2.45
CA LEU A 89 -4.48 7.56 -1.81
C LEU A 89 -5.74 7.54 -2.69
N GLU A 90 -5.56 7.36 -4.00
CA GLU A 90 -6.68 7.15 -4.91
C GLU A 90 -7.07 5.69 -4.94
N PHE A 91 -6.10 4.78 -4.81
CA PHE A 91 -6.31 3.34 -4.92
C PHE A 91 -5.72 2.56 -3.74
N VAL A 92 -6.51 1.59 -3.27
CA VAL A 92 -6.12 0.59 -2.29
C VAL A 92 -6.22 -0.79 -2.93
N PHE A 93 -5.13 -1.55 -2.92
CA PHE A 93 -5.08 -2.92 -3.40
C PHE A 93 -5.30 -3.89 -2.25
N LEU A 94 -6.15 -4.89 -2.50
CA LEU A 94 -6.75 -5.73 -1.48
C LEU A 94 -6.69 -7.20 -1.90
N TRP A 95 -6.45 -8.09 -0.94
CA TRP A 95 -6.45 -9.53 -1.14
C TRP A 95 -7.45 -10.22 -0.22
N LEU A 96 -8.24 -11.13 -0.79
CA LEU A 96 -9.17 -11.99 -0.07
C LEU A 96 -8.57 -13.39 -0.06
N ARG A 97 -8.05 -13.81 1.09
CA ARG A 97 -7.18 -14.98 1.19
C ARG A 97 -7.91 -16.29 0.91
N SER A 98 -9.16 -16.44 1.33
CA SER A 98 -9.88 -17.72 1.21
C SER A 98 -10.36 -17.94 -0.22
N SER A 99 -10.79 -16.88 -0.91
CA SER A 99 -11.24 -16.92 -2.30
C SER A 99 -10.14 -16.69 -3.34
N ALA A 100 -8.91 -16.39 -2.92
CA ALA A 100 -7.81 -16.05 -3.81
C ALA A 100 -8.12 -14.91 -4.79
N VAL A 101 -8.86 -13.90 -4.31
CA VAL A 101 -9.28 -12.75 -5.10
C VAL A 101 -8.37 -11.55 -4.84
N LEU A 102 -7.75 -11.06 -5.91
CA LEU A 102 -7.08 -9.76 -5.93
C LEU A 102 -8.07 -8.71 -6.43
N MET A 103 -8.10 -7.57 -5.78
CA MET A 103 -8.93 -6.45 -6.21
C MET A 103 -8.27 -5.12 -5.86
N HIS A 104 -8.83 -4.03 -6.39
CA HIS A 104 -8.60 -2.71 -5.83
C HIS A 104 -9.90 -1.97 -5.58
N MET A 105 -9.83 -0.99 -4.69
CA MET A 105 -10.87 -0.01 -4.46
C MET A 105 -10.34 1.37 -4.84
N HIS A 106 -11.06 2.07 -5.72
CA HIS A 106 -10.87 3.51 -5.90
C HIS A 106 -11.54 4.22 -4.73
N LEU A 107 -10.74 4.84 -3.88
CA LEU A 107 -11.19 5.44 -2.62
C LEU A 107 -12.22 6.55 -2.87
N PRO A 108 -12.00 7.58 -3.71
CA PRO A 108 -12.96 8.67 -3.87
C PRO A 108 -14.37 8.22 -4.28
N SER A 109 -14.49 7.29 -5.25
CA SER A 109 -15.80 6.80 -5.73
C SER A 109 -16.33 5.58 -4.99
N ARG A 110 -15.50 4.93 -4.17
CA ARG A 110 -15.77 3.62 -3.55
C ARG A 110 -16.08 2.53 -4.59
N SER A 111 -15.57 2.67 -5.82
CA SER A 111 -15.74 1.64 -6.85
C SER A 111 -14.70 0.55 -6.67
N GLU A 112 -15.14 -0.69 -6.78
CA GLU A 112 -14.31 -1.88 -6.62
C GLU A 112 -14.09 -2.52 -7.99
N LYS A 113 -12.84 -2.90 -8.28
CA LYS A 113 -12.50 -3.69 -9.46
C LYS A 113 -11.83 -4.97 -9.00
N VAL A 114 -12.52 -6.08 -9.27
CA VAL A 114 -12.04 -7.43 -9.01
C VAL A 114 -11.20 -7.89 -10.20
N TYR A 115 -10.01 -8.40 -9.91
CA TYR A 115 -9.20 -9.10 -10.89
C TYR A 115 -9.54 -10.60 -10.81
N ASN A 116 -9.45 -11.31 -11.95
CA ASN A 116 -9.75 -12.74 -12.00
C ASN A 116 -9.04 -13.49 -10.88
N GLU A 117 -9.69 -14.55 -10.38
CA GLU A 117 -9.15 -15.45 -9.36
C GLU A 117 -7.74 -15.87 -9.77
N LEU A 118 -6.76 -15.37 -9.01
CA LEU A 118 -5.38 -15.72 -9.27
C LEU A 118 -5.26 -17.18 -8.86
N ASN A 119 -4.90 -18.03 -9.81
CA ASN A 119 -4.62 -19.44 -9.56
C ASN A 119 -3.25 -19.57 -8.85
N VAL A 120 -3.12 -18.90 -7.70
CA VAL A 120 -1.92 -18.88 -6.87
C VAL A 120 -1.87 -20.24 -6.18
N ARG A 121 -1.23 -21.21 -6.84
CA ARG A 121 -1.05 -22.57 -6.31
C ARG A 121 -0.39 -22.58 -4.93
N ASP A 122 0.38 -21.55 -4.62
CA ASP A 122 1.08 -21.37 -3.36
C ASP A 122 0.81 -19.97 -2.79
N GLY A 123 -0.35 -19.80 -2.13
CA GLY A 123 -0.89 -18.53 -1.60
C GLY A 123 -0.12 -17.89 -0.45
N TYR A 124 1.21 -17.89 -0.49
CA TYR A 124 2.07 -17.42 0.60
C TYR A 124 2.81 -16.11 0.29
N PHE A 125 3.00 -15.74 -0.97
CA PHE A 125 3.82 -14.56 -1.32
C PHE A 125 3.26 -13.82 -2.53
N LEU A 126 2.17 -13.06 -2.33
CA LEU A 126 1.77 -12.02 -3.28
C LEU A 126 2.35 -10.71 -2.76
N ASP A 127 3.22 -10.08 -3.54
CA ASP A 127 3.71 -8.74 -3.27
C ASP A 127 3.25 -7.81 -4.39
N ILE A 128 2.71 -6.65 -4.02
CA ILE A 128 2.19 -5.66 -4.98
C ILE A 128 2.99 -4.40 -4.77
N ASN A 129 3.81 -4.09 -5.77
CA ASN A 129 4.59 -2.87 -5.81
C ASN A 129 3.93 -1.94 -6.84
N PRO A 130 3.07 -0.99 -6.44
CA PRO A 130 2.50 -0.02 -7.37
C PRO A 130 3.60 0.94 -7.83
N PHE A 131 4.21 0.66 -8.98
CA PHE A 131 5.20 1.55 -9.59
C PHE A 131 4.54 2.54 -10.54
N MET A 132 4.88 3.82 -10.40
CA MET A 132 4.59 4.86 -11.38
C MET A 132 5.62 4.77 -12.51
N MET A 133 5.26 4.14 -13.64
CA MET A 133 6.02 4.27 -14.89
C MET A 133 5.57 5.53 -15.64
N VAL A 134 6.51 6.25 -16.26
CA VAL A 134 6.16 7.25 -17.28
C VAL A 134 5.44 6.51 -18.41
N TRP A 135 4.16 6.79 -18.60
CA TRP A 135 3.36 6.23 -19.70
C TRP A 135 3.39 7.17 -20.90
N PRO A 136 3.65 6.68 -22.13
CA PRO A 136 3.91 5.29 -22.48
C PRO A 136 5.33 4.83 -22.12
N PRO A 137 5.54 3.54 -21.77
CA PRO A 137 6.86 2.98 -21.66
C PRO A 137 7.64 3.20 -22.95
N ILE A 138 8.83 3.77 -22.82
CA ILE A 138 9.79 3.83 -23.92
C ILE A 138 10.58 2.52 -23.89
N PHE A 139 10.22 1.58 -24.75
CA PHE A 139 10.99 0.34 -24.91
C PHE A 139 12.26 0.64 -25.72
N PRO A 140 13.46 0.20 -25.27
CA PRO A 140 14.64 0.29 -26.11
C PRO A 140 14.42 -0.55 -27.38
N ALA A 141 14.75 0.03 -28.54
CA ALA A 141 14.70 -0.71 -29.80
C ALA A 141 15.67 -1.90 -29.74
N LEU A 142 15.19 -3.09 -30.12
CA LEU A 142 16.05 -4.25 -30.36
C LEU A 142 17.06 -3.83 -31.42
N ARG A 143 18.34 -3.76 -31.05
CA ARG A 143 19.39 -3.70 -32.07
C ARG A 143 19.39 -5.08 -32.70
N GLU A 144 19.10 -5.14 -33.99
CA GLU A 144 19.48 -6.30 -34.79
C GLU A 144 20.97 -6.49 -34.56
N GLN A 145 21.32 -7.54 -33.81
CA GLN A 145 22.70 -7.97 -33.76
C GLN A 145 23.07 -8.31 -35.18
N ASP A 146 24.07 -7.59 -35.69
CA ASP A 146 24.69 -7.82 -36.97
C ASP A 146 24.83 -9.33 -37.17
N SER A 147 23.99 -9.88 -38.06
CA SER A 147 24.17 -11.20 -38.63
C SER A 147 25.41 -11.13 -39.52
N LEU A 148 26.59 -11.05 -38.89
CA LEU A 148 27.84 -11.44 -39.49
C LEU A 148 27.91 -12.96 -39.41
N GLU A 149 27.25 -13.61 -40.37
CA GLU A 149 27.64 -14.94 -40.82
C GLU A 149 28.07 -14.82 -42.28
N GLU A 150 29.39 -15.02 -42.46
CA GLU A 150 30.24 -15.22 -43.67
C GLU A 150 29.74 -14.83 -45.07
#